data_AF-A0A7X3FYK1-F1
#
_entry.id   AF-A0A7X3FYK1-F1
#
_cell.length_a   1.000
_cell.length_b   1.000
_cell.length_c   1.000
_cell.angle_alpha   90.00
_cell.angle_beta   90.00
_cell.angle_gamma   90.00
#
_symmetry.space_group_name_H-M   'P 1'
#
loop_
_entity.id
_entity.type
_entity.pdbx_description
1 polymer ?
#
loop_
_entity_poly.entity_id
_entity_poly.type
_entity_poly.pdbx_seq_one_letter_code
_entity_poly.pdbx_strand_id
1 'polypeptide(L)'
;MDPVVILSRQEQEYLLCAIESGLRVAGPHQFFLWTQGQVQALLPHRVLVCLQFGHGGALARVECLHGTVLAPGAQQALTDLALRIARGGRLAAAIDAHEAPDGLGGEILRLGFDNVLAHGTGPTSAGGSVFLMFGLAARPTARHAYFLELLLPHLHLALGRLPVARTAVDGAPARALSARETEIIGWLRAGKSNDEVGRLLGISALTVKNHLQRIYRTLGVNNRAHALARCMDLRLLEQ
;
A
#
# COMPACT_ATOMS: atom_id res chain seq x y z
N MET A 1 -22.25 12.88 -21.95
CA MET A 1 -22.64 11.53 -21.47
C MET A 1 -21.35 10.79 -21.22
N ASP A 2 -21.14 10.30 -20.00
CA ASP A 2 -20.00 9.45 -19.73
C ASP A 2 -20.11 8.17 -20.57
N PRO A 3 -18.99 7.65 -21.10
CA PRO A 3 -19.02 6.46 -21.93
C PRO A 3 -19.56 5.27 -21.12
N VAL A 4 -20.50 4.53 -21.69
CA VAL A 4 -21.03 3.31 -21.07
C VAL A 4 -19.90 2.27 -20.98
N VAL A 5 -19.48 1.95 -19.76
CA VAL A 5 -18.47 0.93 -19.51
C VAL A 5 -19.16 -0.43 -19.41
N ILE A 6 -18.98 -1.27 -20.44
CA ILE A 6 -19.43 -2.66 -20.42
C ILE A 6 -18.28 -3.55 -19.95
N LEU A 7 -18.52 -4.33 -18.89
CA LEU A 7 -17.55 -5.26 -18.32
C LEU A 7 -17.62 -6.61 -19.03
N SER A 8 -16.45 -7.14 -19.40
CA SER A 8 -16.30 -8.53 -19.82
C SER A 8 -16.60 -9.49 -18.66
N ARG A 9 -16.90 -10.74 -18.98
CA ARG A 9 -17.15 -11.78 -17.96
C ARG A 9 -15.98 -11.93 -16.97
N GLN A 10 -14.75 -11.92 -17.48
CA GLN A 10 -13.55 -12.03 -16.65
C GLN A 10 -13.40 -10.82 -15.71
N GLU A 11 -13.66 -9.60 -16.20
CA GLU A 11 -13.64 -8.39 -15.36
C GLU A 11 -14.72 -8.43 -14.28
N GLN A 12 -15.92 -8.92 -14.59
CA GLN A 12 -16.99 -9.10 -13.60
C GLN A 12 -16.59 -10.10 -12.51
N GLU A 13 -15.97 -11.21 -12.88
CA GLU A 13 -15.48 -12.23 -11.96
C GLU A 13 -14.37 -11.68 -11.05
N TYR A 14 -13.38 -10.96 -11.60
CA TYR A 14 -12.33 -10.32 -10.79
C TYR A 14 -12.87 -9.22 -9.89
N LEU A 15 -13.81 -8.39 -10.38
CA LEU A 15 -14.45 -7.36 -9.59
C LEU A 15 -15.22 -7.96 -8.41
N LEU A 16 -16.00 -9.01 -8.64
CA LEU A 16 -16.70 -9.73 -7.58
C LEU A 16 -15.71 -10.29 -6.56
N CYS A 17 -14.62 -10.93 -7.01
CA CYS A 17 -13.58 -11.45 -6.13
C CYS A 17 -12.93 -10.34 -5.29
N ALA A 18 -12.61 -9.19 -5.90
CA ALA A 18 -12.04 -8.04 -5.20
C ALA A 18 -13.00 -7.47 -4.16
N ILE A 19 -14.29 -7.36 -4.47
CA ILE A 19 -15.34 -6.91 -3.54
C ILE A 19 -15.45 -7.87 -2.35
N GLU A 20 -15.64 -9.17 -2.60
CA GLU A 20 -15.85 -10.17 -1.55
C GLU A 20 -14.64 -10.29 -0.62
N SER A 21 -13.43 -10.25 -1.18
CA SER A 21 -12.19 -10.30 -0.41
C SER A 21 -11.95 -9.02 0.40
N GLY A 22 -12.33 -7.85 -0.13
CA GLY A 22 -12.24 -6.56 0.58
C GLY A 22 -13.10 -6.51 1.84
N LEU A 23 -14.27 -7.15 1.83
CA LEU A 23 -15.13 -7.29 3.01
C LEU A 23 -14.47 -8.10 4.14
N ARG A 24 -13.52 -8.97 3.81
CA ARG A 24 -12.81 -9.85 4.76
C ARG A 24 -11.51 -9.25 5.29
N VAL A 25 -11.11 -8.06 4.82
CA VAL A 25 -9.91 -7.38 5.30
C VAL A 25 -10.11 -6.94 6.75
N ALA A 26 -9.30 -7.50 7.64
CA ALA A 26 -9.34 -7.28 9.09
C ALA A 26 -8.03 -6.68 9.65
N GLY A 27 -7.03 -6.37 8.82
CA GLY A 27 -5.79 -5.75 9.28
C GLY A 27 -4.82 -5.34 8.18
N PRO A 28 -3.72 -4.64 8.54
CA PRO A 28 -2.85 -3.95 7.58
C PRO A 28 -2.23 -4.86 6.52
N HIS A 29 -1.94 -6.10 6.89
CA HIS A 29 -1.38 -7.09 5.96
C HIS A 29 -2.38 -7.61 4.94
N GLN A 30 -3.60 -7.92 5.38
CA GLN A 30 -4.65 -8.35 4.47
C GLN A 30 -5.02 -7.19 3.54
N PHE A 31 -5.01 -5.96 4.05
CA PHE A 31 -5.18 -4.77 3.24
C PHE A 31 -4.08 -4.61 2.19
N PHE A 32 -2.81 -4.78 2.56
CA PHE A 32 -1.69 -4.80 1.61
C PHE A 32 -1.87 -5.89 0.54
N LEU A 33 -2.09 -7.14 0.92
CA LEU A 33 -2.22 -8.24 -0.05
C LEU A 33 -3.44 -8.05 -0.97
N TRP A 34 -4.54 -7.55 -0.43
CA TRP A 34 -5.76 -7.31 -1.19
C TRP A 34 -5.57 -6.18 -2.22
N THR A 35 -4.99 -5.06 -1.77
CA THR A 35 -4.74 -3.91 -2.63
C THR A 35 -3.66 -4.16 -3.68
N GLN A 36 -2.62 -4.93 -3.35
CA GLN A 36 -1.54 -5.34 -4.27
C GLN A 36 -1.83 -6.65 -5.02
N GLY A 37 -3.02 -7.23 -4.86
CA GLY A 37 -3.41 -8.51 -5.46
C GLY A 37 -4.66 -8.38 -6.30
N GLN A 38 -5.83 -8.56 -5.70
CA GLN A 38 -7.11 -8.53 -6.39
C GLN A 38 -7.43 -7.14 -6.96
N VAL A 39 -7.16 -6.07 -6.20
CA VAL A 39 -7.38 -4.69 -6.70
C VAL A 39 -6.37 -4.36 -7.80
N GLN A 40 -5.10 -4.74 -7.64
CA GLN A 40 -4.06 -4.49 -8.64
C GLN A 40 -4.31 -5.23 -9.96
N ALA A 41 -5.00 -6.38 -9.93
CA ALA A 41 -5.39 -7.10 -11.15
C ALA A 41 -6.37 -6.30 -12.04
N LEU A 42 -7.23 -5.48 -11.43
CA LEU A 42 -8.18 -4.59 -12.15
C LEU A 42 -7.57 -3.21 -12.43
N LEU A 43 -6.74 -2.74 -11.51
CA LEU A 43 -6.13 -1.42 -11.53
C LEU A 43 -4.61 -1.59 -11.37
N PRO A 44 -3.85 -1.84 -12.45
CA PRO A 44 -2.44 -2.25 -12.39
C PRO A 44 -1.52 -1.07 -12.05
N HIS A 45 -1.59 -0.61 -10.81
CA HIS A 45 -0.85 0.50 -10.24
C HIS A 45 0.47 0.04 -9.61
N ARG A 46 1.48 0.93 -9.56
CA ARG A 46 2.77 0.66 -8.90
C ARG A 46 2.78 1.05 -7.43
N VAL A 47 2.08 2.14 -7.09
CA VAL A 47 1.95 2.64 -5.71
C VAL A 47 0.51 3.04 -5.45
N LEU A 48 0.00 2.71 -4.28
CA LEU A 48 -1.29 3.15 -3.77
C LEU A 48 -1.08 4.00 -2.52
N VAL A 49 -1.50 5.26 -2.56
CA VAL A 49 -1.58 6.13 -1.38
C VAL A 49 -3.04 6.20 -0.93
N CYS A 50 -3.28 5.87 0.34
CA CYS A 50 -4.59 5.94 0.97
C CYS A 50 -4.55 7.05 2.03
N LEU A 51 -5.46 8.00 1.92
CA LEU A 51 -5.64 9.07 2.89
C LEU A 51 -7.00 8.87 3.58
N GLN A 52 -7.03 8.97 4.89
CA GLN A 52 -8.26 9.03 5.66
C GLN A 52 -8.31 10.34 6.42
N PHE A 53 -9.44 11.03 6.34
CA PHE A 53 -9.71 12.28 7.02
C PHE A 53 -10.74 12.05 8.12
N GLY A 54 -10.47 12.61 9.30
CA GLY A 54 -11.41 12.68 10.40
C GLY A 54 -12.39 13.84 10.25
N HIS A 55 -13.22 14.03 11.28
CA HIS A 55 -14.13 15.16 11.38
C HIS A 55 -13.37 16.50 11.25
N GLY A 56 -13.97 17.45 10.54
CA GLY A 56 -13.34 18.75 10.26
C GLY A 56 -12.21 18.71 9.22
N GLY A 57 -12.04 17.58 8.50
CA GLY A 57 -11.08 17.47 7.40
C GLY A 57 -9.62 17.28 7.82
N ALA A 58 -9.35 17.04 9.10
CA ALA A 58 -8.01 16.73 9.59
C ALA A 58 -7.55 15.36 9.06
N LEU A 59 -6.29 15.26 8.64
CA LEU A 59 -5.71 13.99 8.21
C LEU A 59 -5.58 13.05 9.42
N ALA A 60 -6.24 11.90 9.36
CA ALA A 60 -6.27 10.90 10.42
C ALA A 60 -5.37 9.69 10.12
N ARG A 61 -5.17 9.37 8.84
CA ARG A 61 -4.33 8.24 8.40
C ARG A 61 -3.71 8.49 7.04
N VAL A 62 -2.49 7.98 6.88
CA VAL A 62 -1.83 7.77 5.59
C VAL A 62 -1.35 6.32 5.54
N GLU A 63 -1.68 5.61 4.47
CA GLU A 63 -1.02 4.34 4.11
C GLU A 63 -0.41 4.50 2.72
N CYS A 64 0.85 4.09 2.55
CA CYS A 64 1.52 4.05 1.25
C CYS A 64 1.89 2.60 0.96
N LEU A 65 1.21 1.98 -0.01
CA LEU A 65 1.35 0.56 -0.33
C LEU A 65 2.01 0.40 -1.69
N HIS A 66 3.08 -0.39 -1.75
CA HIS A 66 3.84 -0.62 -2.96
C HIS A 66 4.55 -1.98 -2.92
N GLY A 67 4.61 -2.66 -4.07
CA GLY A 67 5.40 -3.88 -4.26
C GLY A 67 6.84 -3.65 -4.76
N THR A 68 7.17 -2.39 -5.08
CA THR A 68 8.47 -2.00 -5.65
C THR A 68 9.35 -1.30 -4.62
N VAL A 69 10.65 -1.19 -4.88
CA VAL A 69 11.57 -0.41 -4.03
C VAL A 69 11.42 1.06 -4.40
N LEU A 70 11.00 1.89 -3.43
CA LEU A 70 10.94 3.33 -3.58
C LEU A 70 12.29 3.98 -3.21
N ALA A 71 12.64 5.08 -3.89
CA ALA A 71 13.81 5.88 -3.54
C ALA A 71 13.62 6.52 -2.14
N PRO A 72 14.71 6.82 -1.41
CA PRO A 72 14.62 7.53 -0.14
C PRO A 72 13.83 8.83 -0.27
N GLY A 73 12.88 9.07 0.65
CA GLY A 73 12.02 10.26 0.63
C GLY A 73 10.87 10.23 -0.38
N ALA A 74 10.84 9.30 -1.33
CA ALA A 74 9.77 9.23 -2.34
C ALA A 74 8.39 8.98 -1.71
N GLN A 75 8.32 8.18 -0.65
CA GLN A 75 7.06 7.96 0.09
C GLN A 75 6.49 9.26 0.69
N GLN A 76 7.36 10.10 1.26
CA GLN A 76 6.94 11.40 1.82
C GLN A 76 6.45 12.32 0.70
N ALA A 77 7.22 12.43 -0.39
CA ALA A 77 6.86 13.27 -1.52
C ALA A 77 5.54 12.84 -2.20
N LEU A 78 5.32 11.52 -2.34
CA LEU A 78 4.05 10.96 -2.81
C LEU A 78 2.89 11.29 -1.87
N THR A 79 3.13 11.25 -0.56
CA THR A 79 2.13 11.62 0.45
C THR A 79 1.77 13.10 0.36
N ASP A 80 2.76 13.98 0.23
CA ASP A 80 2.54 15.44 0.14
C ASP A 80 1.81 15.83 -1.16
N LEU A 81 2.17 15.18 -2.27
CA LEU A 81 1.45 15.31 -3.53
C LEU A 81 0.00 14.80 -3.41
N ALA A 82 -0.20 13.62 -2.82
CA ALA A 82 -1.51 13.05 -2.61
C ALA A 82 -2.41 13.95 -1.74
N LEU A 83 -1.87 14.56 -0.68
CA LEU A 83 -2.60 15.49 0.17
C LEU A 83 -3.04 16.75 -0.57
N ARG A 84 -2.20 17.29 -1.45
CA ARG A 84 -2.56 18.43 -2.30
C ARG A 84 -3.66 18.07 -3.29
N ILE A 85 -3.53 16.94 -3.98
CA ILE A 85 -4.57 16.43 -4.89
C ILE A 85 -5.88 16.25 -4.10
N ALA A 86 -5.83 15.63 -2.91
CA ALA A 86 -6.99 15.39 -2.07
C ALA A 86 -7.72 16.66 -1.62
N ARG A 87 -6.98 17.75 -1.39
CA ARG A 87 -7.53 19.05 -1.00
C ARG A 87 -7.94 19.92 -2.20
N GLY A 88 -7.49 19.60 -3.41
CA GLY A 88 -7.85 20.31 -4.64
C GLY A 88 -9.29 20.09 -5.12
N GLY A 89 -10.09 19.26 -4.42
CA GLY A 89 -11.53 19.10 -4.61
C GLY A 89 -11.97 18.22 -5.79
N ARG A 90 -11.17 18.11 -6.87
CA ARG A 90 -11.45 17.22 -8.00
C ARG A 90 -10.90 15.82 -7.75
N LEU A 91 -11.70 14.97 -7.12
CA LEU A 91 -11.24 13.66 -6.67
C LEU A 91 -11.51 12.50 -7.62
N ALA A 92 -12.56 12.54 -8.46
CA ALA A 92 -12.72 11.58 -9.55
C ALA A 92 -11.84 12.02 -10.73
N ALA A 93 -10.53 11.77 -10.63
CA ALA A 93 -9.55 12.32 -11.55
C ALA A 93 -8.63 11.24 -12.12
N ALA A 94 -8.69 11.08 -13.44
CA ALA A 94 -7.66 10.45 -14.24
C ALA A 94 -6.68 11.54 -14.68
N ILE A 95 -5.46 11.50 -14.16
CA ILE A 95 -4.42 12.51 -14.43
C ILE A 95 -3.32 11.86 -15.24
N ASP A 96 -3.18 12.27 -16.50
CA ASP A 96 -1.99 12.01 -17.30
C ASP A 96 -0.97 13.10 -17.02
N ALA A 97 0.25 12.74 -16.65
CA ALA A 97 1.26 13.71 -16.24
C ALA A 97 1.75 14.59 -17.39
N HIS A 98 1.64 14.14 -18.64
CA HIS A 98 2.02 14.93 -19.81
C HIS A 98 0.95 15.93 -20.23
N GLU A 99 -0.31 15.69 -19.83
CA GLU A 99 -1.46 16.54 -20.16
C GLU A 99 -1.96 17.35 -18.95
N ALA A 100 -1.40 17.11 -17.77
CA ALA A 100 -1.82 17.75 -16.52
C ALA A 100 -1.52 19.26 -16.49
N PRO A 101 -2.51 20.10 -16.13
CA PRO A 101 -2.29 21.53 -15.94
C PRO A 101 -1.45 21.83 -14.68
N ASP A 102 -0.93 23.06 -14.59
CA ASP A 102 -0.43 23.67 -13.36
C ASP A 102 0.74 22.97 -12.64
N GLY A 103 1.77 22.55 -13.38
CA GLY A 103 3.01 22.02 -12.81
C GLY A 103 2.90 20.67 -12.09
N LEU A 104 1.67 20.20 -11.86
CA LEU A 104 1.32 18.91 -11.27
C LEU A 104 1.93 17.75 -12.08
N GLY A 105 1.81 17.83 -13.40
CA GLY A 105 2.40 16.85 -14.32
C GLY A 105 3.90 16.71 -14.16
N GLY A 106 4.63 17.83 -14.12
CA GLY A 106 6.07 17.84 -13.90
C GLY A 106 6.47 17.24 -12.55
N GLU A 107 5.63 17.35 -11.53
CA GLU A 107 5.86 16.77 -10.22
C GLU A 107 5.63 15.25 -10.19
N ILE A 108 4.58 14.77 -10.86
CA ILE A 108 4.31 13.34 -11.06
C ILE A 108 5.48 12.68 -11.82
N LEU A 109 5.95 13.33 -12.90
CA LEU A 109 7.11 12.88 -13.68
C LEU A 109 8.40 12.86 -12.86
N ARG A 110 8.66 13.89 -12.04
CA ARG A 110 9.83 13.92 -11.13
C ARG A 110 9.84 12.77 -10.12
N LEU A 111 8.68 12.27 -9.73
CA LEU A 111 8.53 11.11 -8.85
C LEU A 111 8.65 9.76 -9.58
N GLY A 112 8.82 9.78 -10.91
CA GLY A 112 9.01 8.58 -11.74
C GLY A 112 7.71 7.86 -12.11
N PHE A 113 6.62 8.61 -12.22
CA PHE A 113 5.31 8.13 -12.66
C PHE A 113 4.80 8.97 -13.82
N ASP A 114 4.02 8.34 -14.71
CA ASP A 114 3.46 9.02 -15.89
C ASP A 114 1.99 9.39 -15.70
N ASN A 115 1.34 8.83 -14.68
CA ASN A 115 -0.07 9.04 -14.43
C ASN A 115 -0.47 8.74 -12.99
N VAL A 116 -1.62 9.31 -12.61
CA VAL A 116 -2.28 9.09 -11.33
C VAL A 116 -3.77 8.90 -11.57
N LEU A 117 -4.33 7.85 -11.00
CA LEU A 117 -5.78 7.71 -10.86
C LEU A 117 -6.17 7.99 -9.41
N ALA A 118 -6.99 9.01 -9.19
CA ALA A 118 -7.49 9.36 -7.88
C ALA A 118 -9.01 9.14 -7.81
N HIS A 119 -9.49 8.73 -6.65
CA HIS A 119 -10.91 8.74 -6.28
C HIS A 119 -11.08 8.86 -4.77
N GLY A 120 -12.15 9.54 -4.34
CA GLY A 120 -12.45 9.69 -2.93
C GLY A 120 -13.56 10.68 -2.66
N THR A 121 -13.87 10.85 -1.39
CA THR A 121 -14.77 11.89 -0.91
C THR A 121 -14.02 13.14 -0.42
N GLY A 122 -12.72 13.01 -0.18
CA GLY A 122 -11.88 14.12 0.29
C GLY A 122 -12.11 14.45 1.76
N PRO A 123 -11.56 15.58 2.23
CA PRO A 123 -11.87 16.10 3.55
C PRO A 123 -13.29 16.69 3.55
N THR A 124 -14.26 15.94 4.06
CA THR A 124 -15.62 16.43 4.31
C THR A 124 -15.84 16.72 5.80
N SER A 125 -16.95 17.36 6.16
CA SER A 125 -17.32 17.59 7.56
C SER A 125 -17.45 16.29 8.37
N ALA A 126 -17.92 15.21 7.73
CA ALA A 126 -18.05 13.87 8.30
C ALA A 126 -16.75 13.05 8.20
N GLY A 127 -15.65 13.65 7.72
CA GLY A 127 -14.44 12.93 7.34
C GLY A 127 -14.56 12.31 5.95
N GLY A 128 -13.61 11.48 5.58
CA GLY A 128 -13.60 10.88 4.25
C GLY A 128 -12.34 10.10 3.95
N SER A 129 -12.26 9.60 2.72
CA SER A 129 -11.05 8.91 2.25
C SER A 129 -10.74 9.27 0.82
N VAL A 130 -9.46 9.23 0.48
CA VAL A 130 -8.96 9.40 -0.88
C VAL A 130 -7.95 8.30 -1.18
N PHE A 131 -8.07 7.71 -2.35
CA PHE A 131 -7.19 6.67 -2.86
C PHE A 131 -6.55 7.17 -4.13
N LEU A 132 -5.21 7.13 -4.18
CA LEU A 132 -4.44 7.59 -5.33
C LEU A 132 -3.53 6.46 -5.78
N MET A 133 -3.72 6.03 -7.03
CA MET A 133 -3.00 4.96 -7.68
C MET A 133 -2.03 5.58 -8.68
N PHE A 134 -0.74 5.49 -8.37
CA PHE A 134 0.34 6.03 -9.20
C PHE A 134 0.90 4.97 -10.13
N GLY A 135 1.18 5.37 -11.37
CA GLY A 135 1.85 4.54 -12.37
C GLY A 135 1.01 3.34 -12.79
N LEU A 136 -0.21 3.60 -13.28
CA LEU A 136 -0.95 2.59 -14.03
C LEU A 136 -0.15 2.22 -15.29
N ALA A 137 -0.17 0.94 -15.65
CA ALA A 137 0.56 0.41 -16.81
C ALA A 137 0.18 1.08 -18.15
N ALA A 138 -1.01 1.68 -18.24
CA ALA A 138 -1.47 2.45 -19.37
C ALA A 138 -2.06 3.78 -18.89
N ARG A 139 -2.20 4.74 -19.81
CA ARG A 139 -2.92 5.99 -19.56
C ARG A 139 -4.29 5.70 -18.91
N PRO A 140 -4.65 6.36 -17.79
CA PRO A 140 -5.93 6.13 -17.14
C PRO A 140 -7.08 6.45 -18.09
N THR A 141 -8.13 5.64 -18.04
CA THR A 141 -9.30 5.77 -18.92
C THR A 141 -10.58 5.77 -18.08
N ALA A 142 -11.72 6.10 -18.70
CA ALA A 142 -13.02 6.02 -18.04
C ALA A 142 -13.31 4.62 -17.43
N ARG A 143 -12.76 3.55 -18.02
CA ARG A 143 -12.88 2.19 -17.49
C ARG A 143 -12.14 2.03 -16.15
N HIS A 144 -10.93 2.59 -16.03
CA HIS A 144 -10.19 2.56 -14.78
C HIS A 144 -10.89 3.38 -13.68
N ALA A 145 -11.39 4.58 -14.04
CA ALA A 145 -12.18 5.39 -13.12
C ALA A 145 -13.44 4.64 -12.64
N TYR A 146 -14.14 3.96 -13.55
CA TYR A 146 -15.31 3.15 -13.24
C TYR A 146 -14.99 1.99 -12.27
N PHE A 147 -13.91 1.24 -12.48
CA PHE A 147 -13.51 0.20 -11.52
C PHE A 147 -13.18 0.77 -10.13
N LEU A 148 -12.44 1.89 -10.09
CA LEU A 148 -12.10 2.52 -8.82
C LEU A 148 -13.35 3.06 -8.10
N GLU A 149 -14.31 3.62 -8.84
CA GLU A 149 -15.61 4.06 -8.30
C GLU A 149 -16.39 2.89 -7.67
N LEU A 150 -16.51 1.75 -8.36
CA LEU A 150 -17.18 0.57 -7.82
C LEU A 150 -16.45 -0.04 -6.60
N LEU A 151 -15.13 0.04 -6.58
CA LEU A 151 -14.32 -0.45 -5.46
C LEU A 151 -14.25 0.52 -4.28
N LEU A 152 -14.62 1.80 -4.47
CA LEU A 152 -14.44 2.85 -3.47
C LEU A 152 -15.07 2.54 -2.11
N PRO A 153 -16.33 2.06 -2.00
CA PRO A 153 -16.92 1.75 -0.69
C PRO A 153 -16.14 0.64 0.03
N HIS A 154 -15.63 -0.33 -0.71
CA HIS A 154 -14.88 -1.47 -0.18
C HIS A 154 -13.50 -1.02 0.31
N LEU A 155 -12.81 -0.17 -0.46
CA LEU A 155 -11.54 0.44 -0.09
C LEU A 155 -11.69 1.31 1.17
N HIS A 156 -12.75 2.13 1.23
CA HIS A 156 -13.07 2.99 2.38
C HIS A 156 -13.29 2.15 3.65
N LEU A 157 -14.16 1.15 3.57
CA LEU A 157 -14.46 0.29 4.71
C LEU A 157 -13.24 -0.53 5.16
N ALA A 158 -12.46 -1.08 4.21
CA ALA A 158 -11.25 -1.83 4.52
C ALA A 158 -10.18 -0.96 5.20
N LEU A 159 -9.96 0.27 4.73
CA LEU A 159 -9.06 1.25 5.35
C LEU A 159 -9.54 1.62 6.77
N GLY A 160 -10.85 1.83 6.94
CA GLY A 160 -11.47 2.15 8.23
C GLY A 160 -11.39 1.03 9.26
N ARG A 161 -11.27 -0.24 8.84
CA ARG A 161 -11.05 -1.40 9.72
C ARG A 161 -9.61 -1.53 10.20
N LEU A 162 -8.66 -0.81 9.60
CA LEU A 162 -7.28 -0.87 10.05
C LEU A 162 -7.17 -0.26 11.45
N PRO A 163 -6.36 -0.85 12.35
CA PRO A 163 -6.10 -0.26 13.65
C PRO A 163 -5.52 1.14 13.44
N VAL A 164 -6.05 2.14 14.14
CA VAL A 164 -5.48 3.50 14.15
C VAL A 164 -4.02 3.34 14.53
N ALA A 165 -3.12 3.76 13.65
CA ALA A 165 -1.73 3.92 14.02
C ALA A 165 -1.73 4.95 15.15
N ARG A 166 -1.71 4.48 16.39
CA ARG A 166 -1.38 5.34 17.53
C ARG A 166 -0.04 5.93 17.13
N THR A 167 0.00 7.24 16.92
CA THR A 167 1.24 7.98 16.74
C THR A 167 2.24 7.42 17.73
N ALA A 168 3.37 6.95 17.22
CA ALA A 168 4.39 6.24 17.97
C ALA A 168 4.76 7.03 19.24
N VAL A 169 4.15 6.68 20.36
CA VAL A 169 4.62 7.03 21.70
C VAL A 169 4.57 5.80 22.61
N ASP A 170 4.31 4.59 22.09
CA ASP A 170 4.71 3.35 22.77
C ASP A 170 4.84 2.21 21.75
N GLY A 171 6.06 1.76 21.49
CA GLY A 171 6.31 0.76 20.44
C GLY A 171 7.76 0.29 20.31
N ALA A 172 8.44 0.01 21.42
CA ALA A 172 9.56 -0.92 21.37
C ALA A 172 9.03 -2.32 20.96
N PRO A 173 9.83 -3.16 20.27
CA PRO A 173 9.46 -4.55 20.06
C PRO A 173 9.18 -5.22 21.41
N ALA A 174 8.23 -6.15 21.47
CA ALA A 174 7.84 -6.80 22.74
C ALA A 174 9.01 -7.48 23.47
N ARG A 175 10.07 -7.81 22.72
CA ARG A 175 11.41 -8.16 23.20
C ARG A 175 12.44 -7.90 22.09
N ALA A 176 13.72 -7.83 22.43
CA ALA A 176 14.78 -7.84 21.42
C ALA A 176 14.79 -9.16 20.63
N LEU A 177 15.22 -9.09 19.36
CA LEU A 177 15.51 -10.28 18.55
C LEU A 177 16.75 -10.99 19.11
N SER A 178 16.73 -12.32 19.08
CA SER A 178 17.93 -13.11 19.42
C SER A 178 18.97 -13.03 18.31
N ALA A 179 20.25 -13.28 18.62
CA ALA A 179 21.34 -13.23 17.63
C ALA A 179 21.04 -14.09 16.39
N ARG A 180 20.46 -15.27 16.58
CA ARG A 180 20.08 -16.17 15.48
C ARG A 180 18.91 -15.64 14.65
N GLU A 181 17.96 -14.96 15.29
CA GLU A 181 16.85 -14.30 14.59
C GLU A 181 17.36 -13.09 13.77
N THR A 182 18.32 -12.34 14.30
CA THR A 182 18.99 -11.22 13.60
C THR A 182 19.78 -11.70 12.39
N GLU A 183 20.56 -12.80 12.51
CA GLU A 183 21.26 -13.41 11.37
C GLU A 183 20.31 -13.85 10.26
N ILE A 184 19.20 -14.52 10.64
CA ILE A 184 18.20 -14.98 9.67
C ILE A 184 17.58 -13.79 8.94
N ILE A 185 17.25 -12.70 9.64
CA ILE A 185 16.77 -11.47 9.00
C ILE A 185 17.83 -10.83 8.11
N GLY A 186 19.11 -10.85 8.49
CA GLY A 186 20.22 -10.43 7.64
C GLY A 186 20.27 -11.16 6.30
N TRP A 187 20.11 -12.49 6.32
CA TRP A 187 20.08 -13.29 5.08
C TRP A 187 18.80 -13.08 4.26
N LEU A 188 17.66 -12.87 4.93
CA LEU A 188 16.42 -12.52 4.24
C LEU A 188 16.48 -11.14 3.61
N ARG A 189 17.17 -10.18 4.23
CA ARG A 189 17.50 -8.87 3.65
C ARG A 189 18.40 -9.03 2.43
N ALA A 190 19.33 -9.97 2.45
CA ALA A 190 20.17 -10.34 1.30
C ALA A 190 19.40 -11.11 0.19
N GLY A 191 18.06 -11.11 0.22
CA GLY A 191 17.21 -11.71 -0.81
C GLY A 191 17.19 -13.24 -0.80
N LYS A 192 17.87 -13.89 0.15
CA LYS A 192 18.00 -15.34 0.17
C LYS A 192 16.67 -16.03 0.44
N SER A 193 16.42 -17.14 -0.25
CA SER A 193 15.29 -18.01 0.05
C SER A 193 15.54 -18.77 1.36
N ASN A 194 14.49 -19.34 1.96
CA ASN A 194 14.64 -20.09 3.22
C ASN A 194 15.57 -21.30 3.06
N ASP A 195 15.63 -21.89 1.87
CA ASP A 195 16.49 -23.03 1.55
C ASP A 195 17.97 -22.60 1.41
N GLU A 196 18.22 -21.41 0.91
CA GLU A 196 19.56 -20.82 0.85
C GLU A 196 20.03 -20.39 2.24
N VAL A 197 19.15 -19.74 3.02
CA VAL A 197 19.44 -19.36 4.40
C VAL A 197 19.74 -20.60 5.24
N GLY A 198 18.97 -21.69 5.06
CA GLY A 198 19.19 -22.95 5.78
C GLY A 198 20.56 -23.55 5.47
N ARG A 199 20.94 -23.56 4.19
CA ARG A 199 22.27 -24.02 3.74
C ARG A 199 23.40 -23.15 4.31
N LEU A 200 23.26 -21.82 4.26
CA LEU A 200 24.27 -20.88 4.79
C LEU A 200 24.45 -21.01 6.30
N LEU A 201 23.37 -21.32 7.02
CA LEU A 201 23.34 -21.38 8.46
C LEU A 201 23.49 -22.80 9.03
N GLY A 202 23.65 -23.82 8.18
CA GLY A 202 23.79 -25.23 8.58
C GLY A 202 22.55 -25.83 9.24
N ILE A 203 21.36 -25.34 8.90
CA ILE A 203 20.08 -25.79 9.47
C ILE A 203 19.06 -26.10 8.36
N SER A 204 18.02 -26.87 8.69
CA SER A 204 16.96 -27.13 7.71
C SER A 204 16.17 -25.85 7.38
N ALA A 205 15.65 -25.75 6.15
CA ALA A 205 14.77 -24.64 5.74
C ALA A 205 13.49 -24.53 6.60
N LEU A 206 13.03 -25.68 7.12
CA LEU A 206 11.94 -25.76 8.08
C LEU A 206 12.30 -25.05 9.40
N THR A 207 13.54 -25.19 9.85
CA THR A 207 14.05 -24.47 11.03
C THR A 207 14.13 -22.95 10.77
N VAL A 208 14.56 -22.50 9.58
CA VAL A 208 14.55 -21.07 9.20
C VAL A 208 13.13 -20.48 9.22
N LYS A 209 12.16 -21.23 8.69
CA LYS A 209 10.75 -20.83 8.71
C LYS A 209 10.23 -20.68 10.15
N ASN A 210 10.63 -21.57 11.07
CA ASN A 210 10.24 -21.51 12.48
C ASN A 210 10.83 -20.28 13.20
N HIS A 211 12.03 -19.84 12.83
CA HIS A 211 12.61 -18.59 13.34
C HIS A 211 11.90 -17.35 12.81
N LEU A 212 11.57 -17.32 11.51
CA LEU A 212 10.83 -16.22 10.88
C LEU A 212 9.49 -15.93 11.52
N GLN A 213 8.76 -16.97 11.89
CA GLN A 213 7.48 -16.84 12.57
C GLN A 213 7.62 -16.22 13.96
N ARG A 214 8.74 -16.44 14.66
CA ARG A 214 9.01 -15.76 15.95
C ARG A 214 9.37 -14.30 15.74
N ILE A 215 10.15 -13.97 14.72
CA ILE A 215 10.54 -12.59 14.39
C ILE A 215 9.31 -11.73 14.05
N TYR A 216 8.40 -12.23 13.22
CA TYR A 216 7.21 -11.48 12.81
C TYR A 216 6.32 -11.14 14.01
N ARG A 217 6.18 -12.11 14.92
CA ARG A 217 5.46 -11.94 16.19
C ARG A 217 6.12 -10.92 17.12
N THR A 218 7.44 -10.86 17.15
CA THR A 218 8.19 -9.91 17.98
C THR A 218 8.14 -8.47 17.44
N LEU A 219 8.08 -8.29 16.11
CA LEU A 219 8.06 -6.97 15.46
C LEU A 219 6.65 -6.39 15.29
N GLY A 220 5.59 -7.21 15.40
CA GLY A 220 4.21 -6.75 15.19
C GLY A 220 3.84 -6.57 13.71
N VAL A 221 4.36 -7.45 12.86
CA VAL A 221 4.25 -7.41 11.39
C VAL A 221 4.05 -8.79 10.80
N ASN A 222 3.72 -8.85 9.51
CA ASN A 222 2.90 -9.95 9.02
C ASN A 222 3.42 -10.62 7.74
N ASN A 223 4.38 -10.02 7.03
CA ASN A 223 5.01 -10.65 5.88
C ASN A 223 6.49 -10.31 5.81
N ARG A 224 7.24 -11.04 4.99
CA ARG A 224 8.69 -10.85 4.84
C ARG A 224 9.06 -9.40 4.52
N ALA A 225 8.33 -8.73 3.61
CA ALA A 225 8.59 -7.34 3.27
C ALA A 225 8.27 -6.39 4.44
N HIS A 226 7.17 -6.64 5.16
CA HIS A 226 6.70 -5.86 6.30
C HIS A 226 7.57 -6.12 7.55
N ALA A 227 8.14 -7.31 7.68
CA ALA A 227 9.06 -7.68 8.74
C ALA A 227 10.46 -7.13 8.53
N LEU A 228 10.94 -7.15 7.29
CA LEU A 228 12.12 -6.37 6.92
C LEU A 228 11.86 -4.89 7.16
N ALA A 229 10.71 -4.37 6.70
CA ALA A 229 10.32 -2.98 6.90
C ALA A 229 10.33 -2.60 8.38
N ARG A 230 9.72 -3.41 9.24
CA ARG A 230 9.63 -3.10 10.67
C ARG A 230 10.88 -3.38 11.47
N CYS A 231 11.71 -4.36 11.08
CA CYS A 231 13.06 -4.49 11.63
C CYS A 231 13.92 -3.25 11.32
N MET A 232 13.76 -2.67 10.13
CA MET A 232 14.41 -1.41 9.76
C MET A 232 13.84 -0.24 10.56
N ASP A 233 12.50 -0.16 10.68
CA ASP A 233 11.81 0.88 11.47
C ASP A 233 12.26 0.89 12.94
N LEU A 234 12.63 -0.28 13.49
CA LEU A 234 13.07 -0.46 14.88
C LEU A 234 14.61 -0.53 15.06
N ARG A 235 15.41 -0.35 13.99
CA ARG A 235 16.90 -0.41 13.96
C ARG A 235 17.55 -1.70 14.48
N LEU A 236 16.93 -2.85 14.23
CA LEU A 236 17.40 -4.14 14.75
C LEU A 236 18.43 -4.84 13.83
N LEU A 237 18.91 -4.16 12.78
CA LEU A 237 19.79 -4.70 11.75
C LEU A 237 20.90 -3.67 11.40
N GLU A 238 21.99 -3.64 12.18
CA GLU A 238 23.22 -2.90 11.82
C GLU A 238 24.35 -3.87 11.40
N GLN A 239 25.09 -3.41 10.38
CA GLN A 239 26.11 -4.08 9.54
C GLN A 239 25.58 -5.16 8.59
#